data_AF-A0A392M731-F1
#
_entry.id   AF-A0A392M731-F1
#
_cell.length_a   1.000
_cell.length_b   1.000
_cell.length_c   1.000
_cell.angle_alpha   90.00
_cell.angle_beta   90.00
_cell.angle_gamma   90.00
#
_symmetry.space_group_name_H-M   'P 1'
#
loop_
_entity.id
_entity.type
_entity.pdbx_description
1 polymer ?
#
loop_
_entity_poly.entity_id
_entity_poly.type
_entity_poly.pdbx_seq_one_letter_code
_entity_poly.pdbx_strand_id
1 'polypeptide(L)'
;MRKLCNIQLFHTSKVEIFAPLRKEEVGLLIKSLRKSATLHEVIDVSKVVAELIENINYKMILGRSKDDKFDLKELVHEELTLIGMFDLADYLPWLRPFDLQV
;
A
#
# COMPACT_ATOMS: atom_id res chain seq x y z
N MET A 1 -15.46 14.22 -0.47
CA MET A 1 -14.60 13.14 0.06
C MET A 1 -13.99 13.44 1.43
N ARG A 2 -13.33 14.59 1.66
CA ARG A 2 -12.63 14.89 2.92
C ARG A 2 -13.43 14.62 4.21
N LYS A 3 -14.67 15.11 4.30
CA LYS A 3 -15.54 14.92 5.49
C LYS A 3 -15.87 13.45 5.73
N LEU A 4 -16.15 12.69 4.66
CA LEU A 4 -16.43 11.26 4.73
C LEU A 4 -15.22 10.49 5.27
N CYS A 5 -14.04 10.73 4.68
CA CYS A 5 -12.81 10.05 5.09
C CYS A 5 -12.49 10.31 6.57
N ASN A 6 -12.53 11.57 7.00
CA ASN A 6 -12.15 11.92 8.37
C ASN A 6 -13.15 11.40 9.42
N ILE A 7 -14.46 11.38 9.11
CA ILE A 7 -15.48 11.01 10.10
C ILE A 7 -15.79 9.51 10.07
N GLN A 8 -15.81 8.89 8.90
CA GLN A 8 -16.31 7.52 8.74
C GLN A 8 -15.20 6.47 8.58
N LEU A 9 -14.09 6.82 7.93
CA LEU A 9 -13.03 5.86 7.58
C LEU A 9 -11.83 5.94 8.53
N PHE A 10 -11.35 7.16 8.79
CA PHE A 10 -10.10 7.43 9.52
C PHE A 10 -10.32 8.11 10.87
N HIS A 11 -11.55 8.05 11.42
CA HIS A 11 -11.80 8.50 12.77
C HIS A 11 -10.99 7.64 13.78
N THR A 12 -10.49 8.24 14.86
CA THR A 12 -9.60 7.55 15.83
C THR A 12 -10.15 6.19 16.27
N SER A 13 -11.44 6.12 16.61
CA SER A 13 -12.08 4.86 16.99
C SER A 13 -12.08 3.80 15.88
N LYS A 14 -12.19 4.19 14.61
CA LYS A 14 -12.10 3.27 13.47
C LYS A 14 -10.67 2.76 13.30
N VAL A 15 -9.68 3.63 13.44
CA VAL A 15 -8.26 3.24 13.38
C VAL A 15 -7.89 2.26 14.49
N GLU A 16 -8.46 2.43 15.69
CA GLU A 16 -8.30 1.55 16.85
C GLU A 16 -8.98 0.19 16.65
N ILE A 17 -10.17 0.13 16.04
CA ILE A 17 -10.85 -1.14 15.71
C ILE A 17 -9.96 -2.04 14.84
N PHE A 18 -9.15 -1.46 13.95
CA PHE A 18 -8.21 -2.22 13.11
C PHE A 18 -6.84 -2.47 13.77
N ALA A 19 -6.58 -1.98 14.98
CA ALA A 19 -5.30 -2.19 15.66
C ALA A 19 -4.98 -3.69 15.91
N PRO A 20 -5.93 -4.55 16.31
CA PRO A 20 -5.68 -5.99 16.47
C PRO A 20 -5.23 -6.64 15.16
N LEU A 21 -5.88 -6.30 14.04
CA LEU A 21 -5.54 -6.80 12.71
C LEU A 21 -4.12 -6.40 12.31
N ARG A 22 -3.75 -5.13 12.47
CA ARG A 22 -2.36 -4.68 12.19
C ARG A 22 -1.34 -5.40 13.07
N LYS A 23 -1.66 -5.61 14.35
CA LYS A 23 -0.79 -6.33 15.29
C LYS A 23 -0.61 -7.80 14.89
N GLU A 24 -1.67 -8.44 14.40
CA GLU A 24 -1.63 -9.81 13.89
C GLU A 24 -0.71 -9.91 12.66
N GLU A 25 -0.91 -9.05 11.66
CA GLU A 25 -0.10 -9.03 10.43
C GLU A 25 1.39 -8.77 10.72
N VAL A 26 1.69 -7.80 11.58
CA VAL A 26 3.06 -7.54 12.04
C VAL A 26 3.62 -8.74 12.80
N GLY A 27 2.80 -9.41 13.61
CA GLY A 27 3.19 -10.62 14.33
C GLY A 27 3.55 -11.78 13.39
N LEU A 28 2.80 -11.96 12.30
CA LEU A 28 3.12 -12.94 11.25
C LEU A 28 4.43 -12.59 10.56
N LEU A 29 4.65 -11.30 10.27
CA LEU A 29 5.89 -10.84 9.67
C LEU A 29 7.10 -11.13 10.57
N ILE A 30 7.04 -10.77 11.85
CA ILE A 30 8.13 -11.01 12.81
C ILE A 30 8.44 -12.51 12.91
N LYS A 31 7.41 -13.38 12.90
CA LYS A 31 7.61 -14.83 12.88
C LYS A 31 8.34 -15.30 11.63
N SER A 32 8.01 -14.75 10.47
CA SER A 32 8.71 -15.04 9.20
C SER A 32 10.16 -14.58 9.26
N LEU A 33 10.40 -13.33 9.67
CA LEU A 33 11.74 -12.76 9.83
C LEU A 33 12.62 -13.57 10.79
N ARG A 34 12.06 -14.07 11.89
CA ARG A 34 12.80 -14.94 12.82
C ARG A 34 13.28 -16.23 12.15
N LYS A 35 12.49 -16.80 11.23
CA LYS A 35 12.89 -18.00 10.48
C LYS A 35 14.01 -17.68 9.49
N SER A 36 13.87 -16.61 8.71
CA SER A 36 14.95 -16.17 7.79
C SER A 36 16.24 -15.84 8.54
N ALA A 37 16.14 -15.25 9.74
CA ALA A 37 17.30 -15.01 10.59
C ALA A 37 18.00 -16.30 11.04
N THR A 38 17.24 -17.36 11.39
CA THR A 38 17.87 -18.66 11.74
C THR A 38 18.61 -19.28 10.55
N LEU A 39 18.17 -18.99 9.32
CA LEU A 39 18.79 -19.45 8.08
C LEU A 39 19.88 -18.50 7.57
N HIS A 40 20.14 -17.37 8.26
CA HIS A 40 21.05 -16.31 7.82
C HIS A 40 20.74 -15.79 6.41
N GLU A 41 19.46 -15.77 6.03
CA GLU A 41 19.01 -15.28 4.73
C GLU A 41 19.11 -13.75 4.66
N VAL A 42 19.59 -13.25 3.52
CA VAL A 42 19.49 -11.83 3.17
C VAL A 42 18.05 -11.56 2.72
N ILE A 43 17.43 -10.54 3.31
CA ILE A 43 16.05 -10.15 3.01
C ILE A 43 16.02 -8.75 2.40
N ASP A 44 15.09 -8.55 1.46
CA ASP A 44 14.70 -7.23 0.99
C ASP A 44 13.62 -6.67 1.92
N VAL A 45 14.00 -5.72 2.77
CA VAL A 45 13.09 -5.10 3.73
C VAL A 45 11.97 -4.33 3.04
N SER A 46 12.26 -3.66 1.91
CA SER A 46 11.27 -2.90 1.16
C SER A 46 10.18 -3.82 0.62
N LYS A 47 10.56 -4.96 0.04
CA LYS A 47 9.63 -5.98 -0.44
C LYS A 47 8.76 -6.53 0.68
N VAL A 48 9.38 -6.87 1.80
CA VAL A 48 8.71 -7.47 2.97
C VAL A 48 7.73 -6.50 3.62
N VAL A 49 8.08 -5.21 3.72
CA VAL A 49 7.18 -4.17 4.23
C VAL A 49 6.04 -3.88 3.25
N ALA A 50 6.31 -3.85 1.94
CA ALA A 50 5.28 -3.68 0.93
C ALA A 50 4.22 -4.81 0.99
N GLU A 51 4.65 -6.06 1.14
CA GLU A 51 3.76 -7.21 1.31
C GLU A 51 2.93 -7.12 2.61
N LEU A 52 3.51 -6.63 3.70
CA LEU A 52 2.77 -6.38 4.94
C LEU A 52 1.67 -5.33 4.75
N ILE A 53 2.00 -4.19 4.11
CA ILE A 53 1.05 -3.10 3.84
C ILE A 53 -0.08 -3.60 2.94
N GLU A 54 0.27 -4.36 1.91
CA GLU A 54 -0.69 -4.97 0.99
C GLU A 54 -1.67 -5.88 1.75
N ASN A 55 -1.17 -6.83 2.55
CA ASN A 55 -2.01 -7.75 3.32
C ASN A 55 -2.96 -7.02 4.28
N ILE A 56 -2.48 -5.97 4.96
CA ILE A 56 -3.31 -5.12 5.83
C ILE A 56 -4.41 -4.44 5.00
N ASN A 57 -4.08 -3.86 3.86
CA ASN A 57 -5.03 -3.15 3.01
C ASN A 57 -6.09 -4.07 2.41
N TYR A 58 -5.73 -5.28 1.97
CA TYR A 58 -6.70 -6.28 1.50
C TYR A 58 -7.74 -6.57 2.58
N LYS A 59 -7.30 -6.82 3.82
CA LYS A 59 -8.22 -7.15 4.91
C LYS A 59 -9.01 -5.93 5.39
N MET A 60 -8.40 -4.74 5.43
CA MET A 60 -9.06 -3.52 5.90
C MET A 60 -10.06 -2.94 4.89
N ILE A 61 -9.74 -2.98 3.59
CA ILE A 61 -10.54 -2.36 2.52
C ILE A 61 -11.49 -3.37 1.89
N LEU A 62 -10.98 -4.56 1.54
CA LEU A 62 -11.75 -5.58 0.82
C LEU A 62 -12.39 -6.62 1.75
N GLY A 63 -12.05 -6.60 3.04
CA GLY A 63 -12.59 -7.54 4.04
C GLY A 63 -12.15 -8.99 3.84
N ARG A 64 -11.11 -9.24 3.03
CA ARG A 64 -10.63 -10.58 2.68
C ARG A 64 -9.10 -10.62 2.63
N SER A 65 -8.54 -11.82 2.72
CA SER A 65 -7.11 -12.03 2.47
C SER A 65 -6.78 -11.81 0.99
N LYS A 66 -5.52 -11.47 0.71
CA LYS A 66 -4.98 -11.41 -0.66
C LYS A 66 -5.28 -12.71 -1.41
N ASP A 67 -5.76 -12.59 -2.64
CA ASP A 67 -5.94 -13.69 -3.59
C ASP A 67 -5.21 -13.36 -4.89
N ASP A 68 -4.72 -14.39 -5.59
CA ASP A 68 -3.93 -14.20 -6.83
C ASP A 68 -4.76 -13.64 -8.01
N LYS A 69 -6.05 -13.36 -7.80
CA LYS A 69 -6.96 -12.82 -8.81
C LYS A 69 -6.86 -11.30 -8.94
N PHE A 70 -6.36 -10.62 -7.92
CA PHE A 70 -6.14 -9.18 -7.93
C PHE A 70 -4.73 -8.93 -7.43
N ASP A 71 -3.92 -8.19 -8.18
CA ASP A 71 -2.59 -7.76 -7.76
C ASP A 71 -2.61 -6.26 -7.44
N LEU A 72 -2.99 -5.91 -6.20
CA LEU A 72 -2.96 -4.51 -5.75
C LEU A 72 -1.54 -3.94 -5.75
N LYS A 73 -0.52 -4.78 -5.56
CA LYS A 73 0.87 -4.32 -5.53
C LYS A 73 1.32 -3.86 -6.92
N GLU A 74 1.01 -4.62 -7.96
CA GLU A 74 1.31 -4.24 -9.34
C GLU A 74 0.58 -2.94 -9.72
N LEU A 75 -0.73 -2.86 -9.44
CA LEU A 75 -1.53 -1.66 -9.72
C LEU A 75 -0.98 -0.41 -9.01
N VAL A 76 -0.66 -0.53 -7.71
CA VAL A 76 -0.08 0.60 -6.95
C VAL A 76 1.30 0.96 -7.46
N HIS A 77 2.11 -0.01 -7.89
CA HIS A 77 3.43 0.27 -8.44
C HIS A 77 3.35 1.02 -9.77
N GLU A 78 2.46 0.61 -10.67
CA GLU A 78 2.20 1.31 -11.93
C GLU A 78 1.68 2.72 -11.66
N GLU A 79 0.69 2.88 -10.77
CA GLU A 79 0.13 4.18 -10.42
C GLU A 79 1.17 5.12 -9.81
N LEU A 80 2.02 4.63 -8.90
CA LEU A 80 3.12 5.42 -8.32
C LEU A 80 4.18 5.79 -9.35
N THR A 81 4.41 4.93 -10.35
CA THR A 81 5.33 5.23 -11.45
C THR A 81 4.76 6.37 -12.30
N LEU A 82 3.48 6.30 -12.67
CA LEU A 82 2.79 7.35 -13.44
C LEU A 82 2.73 8.68 -12.68
N ILE A 83 2.40 8.66 -11.38
CA ILE A 83 2.38 9.89 -10.55
C ILE A 83 3.78 10.48 -10.38
N GLY A 84 4.81 9.62 -10.36
CA GLY A 84 6.21 10.03 -10.25
C GLY A 84 6.83 10.51 -11.56
N MET A 85 6.18 10.26 -12.70
CA MET A 85 6.65 10.71 -14.01
C MET A 85 6.52 12.23 -14.16
N PHE A 86 7.35 12.78 -15.03
CA PHE A 86 7.35 14.21 -15.27
C PHE A 86 6.21 14.56 -16.24
N ASP A 87 5.23 15.31 -15.76
CA ASP A 87 4.19 15.88 -16.62
C ASP A 87 4.52 17.34 -16.95
N LEU A 88 4.85 17.62 -18.22
CA LEU A 88 5.13 18.99 -18.66
C LEU A 88 3.90 19.90 -18.54
N ALA A 89 2.69 19.33 -18.59
CA ALA A 89 1.44 20.06 -18.47
C ALA A 89 1.14 20.54 -17.04
N ASP A 90 1.83 19.98 -16.03
CA ASP A 90 1.81 20.49 -14.65
C ASP A 90 2.58 21.81 -14.53
N TYR A 91 3.61 22.01 -15.35
CA TYR A 91 4.43 23.23 -15.36
C TYR A 91 3.95 24.26 -16.39
N LEU A 92 3.45 23.80 -17.54
CA LEU A 92 2.98 24.64 -18.65
C LEU A 92 1.51 24.29 -18.97
N PRO A 93 0.53 24.91 -18.30
CA PRO A 93 -0.87 24.49 -18.37
C PRO A 93 -1.51 24.54 -19.77
N TRP A 94 -0.95 25.35 -20.68
CA TRP A 94 -1.42 25.42 -22.07
C TRP A 94 -1.00 24.20 -22.92
N LEU A 95 -0.10 23.34 -22.43
CA LEU A 95 0.30 22.11 -23.09
C LEU A 95 -0.58 20.90 -22.72
N ARG A 96 -1.55 21.06 -21.81
CA ARG A 96 -2.50 20.01 -21.41
C ARG A 96 -3.19 19.26 -22.57
N PRO A 97 -3.58 19.90 -23.69
CA PRO A 97 -4.22 19.19 -24.79
C PRO A 97 -3.31 18.19 -25.53
N PHE A 98 -2.00 18.26 -25.32
CA PHE A 98 -1.01 17.46 -26.06
C PHE A 98 -0.54 16.21 -25.32
N ASP A 99 -0.99 16.00 -24.06
CA ASP A 99 -0.69 14.83 -23.22
C ASP A 99 0.81 14.46 -23.20
N LEU A 100 1.62 15.39 -22.71
CA LEU A 100 3.09 15.31 -22.74
C LEU A 100 3.65 14.65 -21.46
N GLN A 101 3.05 13.54 -21.03
CA GLN A 101 3.61 12.70 -19.96
C GLN A 101 4.89 12.03 -20.50
N VAL A 102 6.03 12.20 -19.81
CA VAL A 102 7.35 11.64 -20.17
C VAL A 102 7.87 10.68 -19.11
#